data_AF-A0A2S6Q448-F1
#
_entry.id   AF-A0A2S6Q448-F1
#
_cell.length_a   1.000
_cell.length_b   1.000
_cell.length_c   1.000
_cell.angle_alpha   90.00
_cell.angle_beta   90.00
_cell.angle_gamma   90.00
#
_symmetry.space_group_name_H-M   'P 1'
#
loop_
_entity.id
_entity.type
_entity.pdbx_description
1 polymer ?
#
loop_
_entity_poly.entity_id
_entity_poly.type
_entity_poly.pdbx_seq_one_letter_code
_entity_poly.pdbx_strand_id
1 'polypeptide(L)'
;MYILILGNIVSKCNKLIDLARKFNIEVVTCNTIEQAIETYSIKNVVCTFADLEISPAEYFKALNNAKINMPTVLLGSASDMQKAVAGIRMGAIEFLPFPLDEDLIEPILNSLKKESGSGPIAQDEKTLKLLQMAEKFAKSNATVLLRGESGTGKEVFSKFIHTNSNRADQNFVSVNCAAIPENLLESELFGHEKGSFSGALTKRVGKFEQANGGTLLLDEISEMDAALQAKLLRAIQERV
;
A
#
# COMPACT_ATOMS: atom_id res chain seq x y z
N MET A 1 -2.30 7.97 -6.53
CA MET A 1 -1.05 7.19 -6.46
C MET A 1 0.13 8.12 -6.65
N TYR A 2 1.15 8.05 -5.79
CA TYR A 2 2.29 8.97 -5.83
C TYR A 2 3.61 8.24 -6.09
N ILE A 3 4.50 8.87 -6.84
CA ILE A 3 5.93 8.53 -6.87
C ILE A 3 6.69 9.62 -6.11
N LEU A 4 7.68 9.22 -5.32
CA LEU A 4 8.53 10.14 -4.60
C LEU A 4 9.90 10.21 -5.28
N ILE A 5 10.38 11.43 -5.57
CA ILE A 5 11.76 11.68 -5.96
C ILE A 5 12.51 12.17 -4.72
N LEU A 6 13.53 11.42 -4.31
CA LEU A 6 14.33 11.71 -3.12
C LEU A 6 15.71 12.23 -3.56
N GLY A 7 16.00 13.48 -3.23
CA GLY A 7 17.26 14.16 -3.55
C GLY A 7 17.08 15.37 -4.45
N ASN A 8 18.15 16.16 -4.60
CA ASN A 8 18.12 17.41 -5.36
C ASN A 8 18.36 17.20 -6.87
N ILE A 9 17.55 16.30 -7.46
CA ILE A 9 17.69 15.84 -8.85
C ILE A 9 16.45 16.06 -9.70
N VAL A 10 15.51 16.87 -9.23
CA VAL A 10 14.24 17.15 -9.92
C VAL A 10 14.49 17.61 -11.37
N SER A 11 15.48 18.47 -11.59
CA SER A 11 15.86 18.97 -12.92
C SER A 11 16.36 17.87 -13.87
N LYS A 12 16.94 16.79 -13.34
CA LYS A 12 17.42 15.62 -14.10
C LYS A 12 16.30 14.59 -14.33
N CYS A 13 15.16 14.74 -13.66
CA CYS A 13 14.05 13.78 -13.67
C CYS A 13 12.83 14.25 -14.50
N ASN A 14 12.97 15.28 -15.34
CA ASN A 14 11.85 15.80 -16.14
C ASN A 14 11.14 14.71 -16.96
N LYS A 15 11.90 13.82 -17.61
CA LYS A 15 11.31 12.68 -18.37
C LYS A 15 10.51 11.73 -17.49
N LEU A 16 10.99 11.43 -16.28
CA LEU A 16 10.27 10.62 -15.30
C LEU A 16 8.96 11.31 -14.89
N ILE A 17 9.00 12.62 -14.66
CA ILE A 17 7.81 13.42 -14.29
C ILE A 17 6.78 13.41 -15.42
N ASP A 18 7.23 13.60 -16.66
CA ASP A 18 6.36 13.62 -17.85
C ASP A 18 5.74 12.25 -18.13
N LEU A 19 6.54 11.18 -18.02
CA LEU A 19 6.02 9.81 -18.11
C LEU A 19 5.06 9.50 -16.96
N ALA A 20 5.40 9.79 -15.71
CA ALA A 20 4.52 9.57 -14.57
C ALA A 20 3.14 10.22 -14.78
N ARG A 21 3.09 11.45 -15.31
CA ARG A 21 1.83 12.13 -15.69
C ARG A 21 1.04 11.39 -16.76
N LYS A 22 1.68 10.92 -17.83
CA LYS A 22 1.02 10.08 -18.85
C LYS A 22 0.41 8.81 -18.25
N PHE A 23 0.99 8.30 -17.17
CA PHE A 23 0.53 7.12 -16.45
C PHE A 23 -0.52 7.42 -15.36
N ASN A 24 -0.99 8.67 -15.22
CA ASN A 24 -1.87 9.16 -14.13
C ASN A 24 -1.27 8.98 -12.73
N ILE A 25 0.05 9.17 -12.60
CA ILE A 25 0.78 9.10 -11.34
C ILE A 25 1.27 10.50 -10.97
N GLU A 26 0.97 10.94 -9.75
CA GLU A 26 1.47 12.23 -9.26
C GLU A 26 2.89 12.08 -8.70
N VAL A 27 3.72 13.13 -8.86
CA VAL A 27 5.10 13.13 -8.37
C VAL A 27 5.25 14.08 -7.20
N VAL A 28 5.91 13.62 -6.15
CA VAL A 28 6.29 14.40 -4.97
C VAL A 28 7.80 14.40 -4.86
N THR A 29 8.37 15.50 -4.39
CA THR A 29 9.83 15.66 -4.27
C THR A 29 10.18 15.90 -2.81
N CYS A 30 11.18 15.18 -2.30
CA CYS A 30 11.74 15.36 -0.97
C CYS A 30 13.26 15.52 -1.08
N ASN A 31 13.85 16.37 -0.25
CA ASN A 31 15.29 16.61 -0.29
C ASN A 31 16.04 15.84 0.81
N THR A 32 15.34 15.36 1.84
CA THR A 32 15.93 14.61 2.95
C THR A 32 15.18 13.32 3.25
N ILE A 33 15.85 12.40 3.94
CA ILE A 33 15.29 11.10 4.33
C ILE A 33 14.10 11.30 5.29
N GLU A 34 14.20 12.24 6.23
CA GLU A 34 13.14 12.54 7.20
C GLU A 34 11.85 12.98 6.49
N GLN A 35 11.97 13.90 5.51
CA GLN A 35 10.83 14.33 4.71
C GLN A 35 10.20 13.19 3.92
N ALA A 36 11.02 12.25 3.43
CA ALA A 36 10.50 11.08 2.72
C ALA A 36 9.68 10.18 3.66
N ILE A 37 10.18 9.91 4.87
CA ILE A 37 9.49 9.11 5.88
C ILE A 37 8.16 9.76 6.30
N GLU A 38 8.15 11.07 6.52
CA GLU A 38 6.91 11.82 6.80
C GLU A 38 5.92 11.72 5.63
N THR A 39 6.41 11.84 4.40
CA THR A 39 5.58 11.76 3.20
C THR A 39 4.91 10.40 3.04
N TYR A 40 5.61 9.30 3.36
CA TYR A 40 5.03 7.96 3.34
C TYR A 40 3.86 7.78 4.31
N SER A 41 3.81 8.57 5.38
CA SER A 41 2.71 8.53 6.37
C SER A 41 1.47 9.31 5.92
N ILE A 42 1.63 10.24 4.96
CA ILE A 42 0.59 11.20 4.55
C ILE A 42 0.06 10.88 3.14
N LYS A 43 0.91 10.32 2.28
CA LYS A 43 0.59 10.03 0.88
C LYS A 43 0.82 8.57 0.57
N ASN A 44 -0.06 8.00 -0.26
CA ASN A 44 0.10 6.67 -0.82
C ASN A 44 1.18 6.66 -1.92
N VAL A 45 2.45 6.67 -1.49
CA VAL A 45 3.62 6.55 -2.35
C VAL A 45 3.82 5.08 -2.71
N VAL A 46 3.94 4.79 -3.99
CA VAL A 46 4.11 3.41 -4.50
C VAL A 46 5.55 3.09 -4.91
N CYS A 47 6.37 4.11 -5.14
CA CYS A 47 7.78 3.93 -5.45
C CYS A 47 8.56 5.21 -5.15
N THR A 48 9.79 5.01 -4.70
CA THR A 48 10.76 6.08 -4.52
C THR A 48 11.87 5.98 -5.54
N PHE A 49 12.19 7.10 -6.20
CA PHE A 49 13.37 7.26 -7.05
C PHE A 49 14.37 8.08 -6.25
N ALA A 50 15.40 7.42 -5.70
CA ALA A 50 16.35 8.01 -4.78
C ALA A 50 17.70 8.28 -5.43
N ASP A 51 18.19 9.51 -5.30
CA ASP A 51 19.53 9.90 -5.72
C ASP A 51 20.61 9.20 -4.89
N LEU A 52 21.67 8.70 -5.54
CA LEU A 52 22.84 8.11 -4.90
C LEU A 52 23.73 9.13 -4.17
N GLU A 53 23.49 10.43 -4.33
CA GLU A 53 24.03 11.45 -3.43
C GLU A 53 23.50 11.26 -1.99
N ILE A 54 22.28 10.75 -1.84
CA ILE A 54 21.74 10.34 -0.54
C ILE A 54 22.23 8.92 -0.25
N SER A 55 22.79 8.72 0.95
CA SER A 55 23.33 7.43 1.38
C SER A 55 22.24 6.35 1.36
N PRO A 56 22.34 5.32 0.48
CA PRO A 56 21.35 4.24 0.46
C PRO A 56 21.30 3.50 1.79
N ALA A 57 22.45 3.36 2.46
CA ALA A 57 22.53 2.69 3.76
C ALA A 57 21.72 3.41 4.84
N GLU A 58 21.78 4.74 4.89
CA GLU A 58 21.00 5.53 5.85
C GLU A 58 19.51 5.50 5.51
N TYR A 59 19.17 5.59 4.23
CA TYR A 59 17.79 5.54 3.76
C TYR A 59 17.11 4.20 4.04
N PHE A 60 17.71 3.07 3.66
CA PHE A 60 17.15 1.74 3.94
C PHE A 60 17.12 1.42 5.45
N LYS A 61 18.09 1.94 6.22
CA LYS A 61 18.04 1.84 7.68
C LYS A 61 16.86 2.63 8.26
N ALA A 62 16.58 3.82 7.75
CA ALA A 62 15.41 4.61 8.16
C ALA A 62 14.10 3.91 7.80
N LEU A 63 13.99 3.32 6.60
CA LEU A 63 12.84 2.50 6.20
C LEU A 63 12.62 1.33 7.16
N ASN A 64 13.68 0.58 7.47
CA ASN A 64 13.61 -0.56 8.39
C ASN A 64 13.18 -0.14 9.80
N ASN A 65 13.73 0.96 10.33
CA ASN A 65 13.36 1.48 11.64
C ASN A 65 11.90 1.92 11.69
N ALA A 66 11.40 2.54 10.61
CA ALA A 66 10.02 2.94 10.47
C ALA A 66 9.08 1.77 10.12
N LYS A 67 9.62 0.56 9.89
CA LYS A 67 8.90 -0.63 9.39
C LYS A 67 8.13 -0.37 8.08
N ILE A 68 8.73 0.45 7.21
CA ILE A 68 8.18 0.80 5.90
C ILE A 68 8.84 -0.07 4.85
N ASN A 69 8.04 -0.80 4.07
CA ASN A 69 8.51 -1.47 2.87
C ASN A 69 8.19 -0.59 1.65
N MET A 70 9.20 0.10 1.11
CA MET A 70 9.04 1.03 -0.01
C MET A 70 9.88 0.58 -1.21
N PRO A 71 9.24 0.14 -2.32
CA PRO A 71 9.87 -0.03 -3.62
C PRO A 71 10.78 1.16 -3.95
N THR A 72 12.08 0.92 -4.12
CA THR A 72 13.05 2.00 -4.33
C THR A 72 13.92 1.71 -5.55
N VAL A 73 13.96 2.68 -6.47
CA VAL A 73 14.85 2.73 -7.64
C VAL A 73 15.94 3.76 -7.38
N LEU A 74 17.20 3.38 -7.57
CA LEU A 74 18.33 4.26 -7.36
C LEU A 74 18.66 5.03 -8.63
N LEU A 75 18.94 6.32 -8.49
CA LEU A 75 19.31 7.22 -9.58
C LEU A 75 20.73 7.72 -9.36
N GLY A 76 21.54 7.79 -10.40
CA GLY A 76 22.91 8.28 -10.26
C GLY A 76 23.69 8.30 -11.56
N SER A 77 24.97 8.63 -11.48
CA SER A 77 25.85 8.66 -12.66
C SER A 77 26.62 7.34 -12.78
N ALA A 78 27.26 7.10 -13.93
CA ALA A 78 28.09 5.90 -14.13
C ALA A 78 29.24 5.77 -13.11
N SER A 79 29.70 6.89 -12.54
CA SER A 79 30.69 6.93 -11.46
C SER A 79 30.21 6.29 -10.15
N ASP A 80 28.90 6.13 -9.96
CA ASP A 80 28.31 5.64 -8.72
C ASP A 80 28.07 4.12 -8.72
N MET A 81 28.62 3.39 -9.70
CA MET A 81 28.35 1.96 -9.88
C MET A 81 28.60 1.12 -8.62
N GLN A 82 29.64 1.41 -7.82
CA GLN A 82 29.87 0.69 -6.56
C GLN A 82 28.77 0.95 -5.52
N LYS A 83 28.32 2.21 -5.40
CA LYS A 83 27.22 2.58 -4.50
C LYS A 83 25.89 1.97 -4.97
N ALA A 84 25.65 1.97 -6.29
CA ALA A 84 24.49 1.35 -6.90
C ALA A 84 24.41 -0.14 -6.57
N VAL A 85 25.49 -0.89 -6.78
CA VAL A 85 25.57 -2.32 -6.45
C VAL A 85 25.31 -2.57 -4.96
N ALA A 86 25.88 -1.73 -4.08
CA ALA A 86 25.63 -1.82 -2.65
C ALA A 86 24.15 -1.56 -2.31
N GLY A 87 23.53 -0.55 -2.94
CA GLY A 87 22.12 -0.23 -2.73
C GLY A 87 21.15 -1.31 -3.24
N ILE A 88 21.46 -1.96 -4.37
CA ILE A 88 20.70 -3.14 -4.85
C ILE A 88 20.75 -4.27 -3.81
N ARG A 89 21.92 -4.55 -3.24
CA ARG A 89 22.07 -5.56 -2.16
C ARG A 89 21.31 -5.21 -0.89
N MET A 90 20.99 -3.94 -0.68
CA MET A 90 20.21 -3.45 0.47
C MET A 90 18.70 -3.49 0.25
N GLY A 91 18.24 -3.81 -0.97
CA GLY A 91 16.82 -3.95 -1.30
C GLY A 91 16.28 -2.96 -2.32
N ALA A 92 17.14 -2.18 -3.00
CA ALA A 92 16.69 -1.43 -4.17
C ALA A 92 16.30 -2.38 -5.31
N ILE A 93 15.25 -2.03 -6.03
CA ILE A 93 14.69 -2.83 -7.12
C ILE A 93 15.59 -2.75 -8.34
N GLU A 94 16.06 -1.55 -8.65
CA GLU A 94 16.84 -1.28 -9.86
C GLU A 94 17.69 -0.01 -9.69
N PHE A 95 18.70 0.14 -10.54
CA PHE A 95 19.48 1.36 -10.70
C PHE A 95 19.33 1.93 -12.12
N LEU A 96 18.98 3.21 -12.22
CA LEU A 96 18.90 3.94 -13.49
C LEU A 96 20.01 5.00 -13.58
N PRO A 97 20.90 4.93 -14.59
CA PRO A 97 21.90 5.95 -14.81
C PRO A 97 21.29 7.22 -15.42
N PHE A 98 21.86 8.38 -15.10
CA PHE A 98 21.62 9.61 -15.83
C PHE A 98 22.39 9.63 -17.17
N PRO A 99 21.83 10.23 -18.24
CA PRO A 99 20.47 10.77 -18.33
C PRO A 99 19.42 9.65 -18.36
N LEU A 100 18.27 9.90 -17.74
CA LEU A 100 17.19 8.92 -17.73
C LEU A 100 16.65 8.68 -19.14
N ASP A 101 16.53 7.41 -19.50
CA ASP A 101 15.91 6.99 -20.76
C ASP A 101 14.47 6.53 -20.54
N GLU A 102 13.60 6.85 -21.49
CA GLU A 102 12.18 6.48 -21.43
C GLU A 102 12.03 4.95 -21.45
N ASP A 103 12.85 4.27 -22.25
CA ASP A 103 12.88 2.80 -22.37
C ASP A 103 13.23 2.09 -21.05
N LEU A 104 13.91 2.77 -20.13
CA LEU A 104 14.25 2.26 -18.81
C LEU A 104 13.21 2.62 -17.74
N ILE A 105 12.57 3.79 -17.88
CA ILE A 105 11.54 4.26 -16.95
C ILE A 105 10.21 3.51 -17.18
N GLU A 106 9.79 3.33 -18.43
CA GLU A 106 8.50 2.74 -18.76
C GLU A 106 8.29 1.33 -18.17
N PRO A 107 9.25 0.38 -18.24
CA PRO A 107 9.08 -0.93 -17.64
C PRO A 107 8.83 -0.87 -16.13
N ILE A 108 9.52 0.04 -15.43
CA ILE A 108 9.36 0.26 -13.99
C ILE A 108 7.98 0.86 -13.70
N LEU A 109 7.57 1.90 -14.42
CA LEU A 109 6.24 2.48 -14.22
C LEU A 109 5.11 1.47 -14.53
N ASN A 110 5.31 0.64 -15.54
CA ASN A 110 4.41 -0.47 -15.87
C ASN A 110 4.41 -1.54 -14.76
N SER A 111 5.56 -1.85 -14.15
CA SER A 111 5.62 -2.79 -13.03
C SER A 111 4.92 -2.23 -11.79
N LEU A 112 4.99 -0.91 -11.55
CA LEU A 112 4.27 -0.25 -10.46
C LEU A 112 2.75 -0.26 -10.68
N LYS A 113 2.27 -0.10 -11.92
CA LYS A 113 0.87 -0.38 -12.26
C LYS A 113 0.52 -1.86 -12.11
N LYS A 114 1.46 -2.77 -12.40
CA LYS A 114 1.28 -4.21 -12.20
C LYS A 114 1.44 -4.64 -10.74
N GLU A 115 1.97 -3.81 -9.84
CA GLU A 115 1.82 -4.03 -8.39
C GLU A 115 0.46 -3.51 -7.88
N SER A 116 -0.21 -2.63 -8.65
CA SER A 116 -1.69 -2.54 -8.62
C SER A 116 -2.37 -3.74 -9.32
N GLY A 117 -1.59 -4.71 -9.79
CA GLY A 117 -1.96 -5.88 -10.57
C GLY A 117 -1.35 -7.18 -10.04
N SER A 118 -1.19 -7.32 -8.71
CA SER A 118 -1.33 -8.62 -8.03
C SER A 118 -2.80 -9.10 -8.17
N GLY A 119 -3.30 -9.08 -9.39
CA GLY A 119 -4.58 -9.64 -9.74
C GLY A 119 -4.46 -11.16 -9.60
N PRO A 120 -5.56 -11.82 -9.25
CA PRO A 120 -5.62 -13.27 -9.20
C PRO A 120 -5.16 -13.86 -10.55
N ILE A 121 -4.17 -14.76 -10.48
CA ILE A 121 -3.77 -15.58 -11.62
C ILE A 121 -4.70 -16.79 -11.66
N ALA A 122 -5.46 -16.92 -12.74
CA ALA A 122 -6.44 -17.98 -12.90
C ALA A 122 -6.45 -18.48 -14.35
N GLN A 123 -6.55 -19.80 -14.53
CA GLN A 123 -6.72 -20.44 -15.84
C GLN A 123 -7.97 -21.33 -15.88
N ASP A 124 -8.38 -21.88 -14.73
CA ASP A 124 -9.56 -22.74 -14.69
C ASP A 124 -10.85 -21.92 -14.85
N GLU A 125 -11.83 -22.53 -15.52
CA GLU A 125 -13.08 -21.84 -15.89
C GLU A 125 -13.90 -21.38 -14.68
N LYS A 126 -13.80 -22.07 -13.52
CA LYS A 126 -14.57 -21.72 -12.33
C LYS A 126 -14.02 -20.46 -11.69
N THR A 127 -12.70 -20.36 -11.54
CA THR A 127 -12.06 -19.17 -11.01
C THR A 127 -12.23 -17.98 -11.95
N LEU A 128 -12.13 -18.19 -13.27
CA LEU A 128 -12.41 -17.13 -14.24
C LEU A 128 -13.85 -16.58 -14.13
N LYS A 129 -14.86 -17.45 -13.93
CA LYS A 129 -16.23 -17.02 -13.66
C LYS A 129 -16.37 -16.26 -12.33
N LEU A 130 -15.65 -16.69 -11.29
CA LEU A 130 -15.61 -15.98 -10.01
C LEU A 130 -15.00 -14.58 -10.15
N LEU A 131 -13.97 -14.41 -10.98
CA LEU A 131 -13.38 -13.09 -11.25
C LEU A 131 -14.35 -12.16 -11.97
N GLN A 132 -15.07 -12.66 -12.98
CA GLN A 132 -16.12 -11.89 -13.66
C GLN A 132 -17.24 -11.48 -12.69
N MET A 133 -17.59 -12.36 -11.74
CA MET A 133 -18.57 -12.05 -10.69
C MET A 133 -18.01 -10.97 -9.74
N ALA A 134 -16.77 -11.14 -9.27
CA ALA A 134 -16.11 -10.19 -8.39
C ALA A 134 -16.01 -8.79 -9.01
N GLU A 135 -15.70 -8.69 -10.30
CA GLU A 135 -15.64 -7.42 -11.04
C GLU A 135 -17.01 -6.72 -11.08
N LYS A 136 -18.10 -7.47 -11.26
CA LYS A 136 -19.46 -6.92 -11.20
C LYS A 136 -19.79 -6.38 -9.81
N PHE A 137 -19.47 -7.12 -8.76
CA PHE A 137 -19.71 -6.68 -7.38
C PHE A 137 -18.82 -5.52 -6.97
N ALA A 138 -17.61 -5.41 -7.53
CA ALA A 138 -16.70 -4.30 -7.27
C ALA A 138 -17.33 -2.93 -7.57
N LYS A 139 -18.21 -2.83 -8.58
CA LYS A 139 -18.91 -1.59 -8.92
C LYS A 139 -20.08 -1.24 -7.97
N SER A 140 -20.40 -2.13 -7.02
CA SER A 140 -21.47 -1.94 -6.04
C SER A 140 -20.95 -1.56 -4.66
N ASN A 141 -21.85 -1.01 -3.83
CA ASN A 141 -21.58 -0.76 -2.40
C ASN A 141 -22.03 -1.94 -1.50
N ALA A 142 -22.34 -3.10 -2.08
CA ALA A 142 -22.74 -4.26 -1.30
C ALA A 142 -21.55 -4.85 -0.53
N THR A 143 -21.82 -5.32 0.69
CA THR A 143 -20.84 -6.09 1.46
C THR A 143 -20.63 -7.46 0.82
N VAL A 144 -19.37 -7.87 0.64
CA VAL A 144 -19.01 -9.15 0.04
C VAL A 144 -18.47 -10.09 1.11
N LEU A 145 -19.00 -11.31 1.17
CA LEU A 145 -18.49 -12.38 2.01
C LEU A 145 -17.71 -13.39 1.14
N LEU A 146 -16.39 -13.44 1.33
CA LEU A 146 -15.52 -14.41 0.64
C LEU A 146 -15.41 -15.67 1.48
N ARG A 147 -15.73 -16.83 0.89
CA ARG A 147 -15.62 -18.14 1.53
C ARG A 147 -14.65 -19.02 0.76
N GLY A 148 -13.90 -19.82 1.51
CA GLY A 148 -12.90 -20.73 0.98
C GLY A 148 -11.95 -21.16 2.09
N GLU A 149 -11.26 -22.28 1.87
CA GLU A 149 -10.25 -22.79 2.78
C GLU A 149 -9.07 -21.80 2.93
N SER A 150 -8.20 -22.04 3.92
CA SER A 150 -6.99 -21.24 4.05
C SER A 150 -6.11 -21.39 2.80
N GLY A 151 -5.49 -20.30 2.35
CA GLY A 151 -4.62 -20.30 1.16
C GLY A 151 -5.32 -20.30 -0.20
N THR A 152 -6.66 -20.30 -0.29
CA THR A 152 -7.37 -20.26 -1.60
C THR A 152 -7.41 -18.88 -2.27
N GLY A 153 -6.58 -17.93 -1.83
CA GLY A 153 -6.50 -16.59 -2.43
C GLY A 153 -7.61 -15.61 -2.05
N LYS A 154 -8.29 -15.78 -0.91
CA LYS A 154 -9.35 -14.84 -0.44
C LYS A 154 -8.85 -13.40 -0.36
N GLU A 155 -7.65 -13.19 0.19
CA GLU A 155 -7.04 -11.86 0.25
C GLU A 155 -6.80 -11.27 -1.15
N VAL A 156 -6.33 -12.09 -2.09
CA VAL A 156 -6.12 -11.69 -3.49
C VAL A 156 -7.43 -11.26 -4.15
N PHE A 157 -8.52 -12.02 -3.91
CA PHE A 157 -9.86 -11.65 -4.38
C PHE A 157 -10.35 -10.33 -3.75
N SER A 158 -10.10 -10.11 -2.46
CA SER A 158 -10.51 -8.86 -1.80
C SER A 158 -9.80 -7.62 -2.36
N LYS A 159 -8.49 -7.74 -2.64
CA LYS A 159 -7.70 -6.69 -3.31
C LYS A 159 -8.22 -6.46 -4.73
N PHE A 160 -8.47 -7.53 -5.48
CA PHE A 160 -9.05 -7.44 -6.82
C PHE A 160 -10.42 -6.71 -6.83
N ILE A 161 -11.29 -7.01 -5.87
CA ILE A 161 -12.58 -6.31 -5.73
C ILE A 161 -12.34 -4.82 -5.46
N HIS A 162 -11.44 -4.48 -4.54
CA HIS A 162 -11.11 -3.10 -4.23
C HIS A 162 -10.53 -2.34 -5.44
N THR A 163 -9.52 -2.89 -6.11
CA THR A 163 -8.86 -2.23 -7.26
C THR A 163 -9.79 -2.04 -8.44
N ASN A 164 -10.83 -2.87 -8.58
CA ASN A 164 -11.83 -2.75 -9.64
C ASN A 164 -13.08 -1.96 -9.23
N SER A 165 -13.13 -1.44 -8.00
CA SER A 165 -14.29 -0.71 -7.48
C SER A 165 -14.26 0.78 -7.79
N ASN A 166 -15.35 1.49 -7.45
CA ASN A 166 -15.39 2.97 -7.52
C ASN A 166 -14.53 3.64 -6.44
N ARG A 167 -13.94 2.86 -5.53
CA ARG A 167 -13.13 3.29 -4.39
C ARG A 167 -11.69 2.76 -4.50
N ALA A 168 -11.23 2.44 -5.71
CA ALA A 168 -9.89 1.91 -5.98
C ALA A 168 -8.75 2.87 -5.61
N ASP A 169 -9.01 4.18 -5.64
CA ASP A 169 -8.05 5.22 -5.24
C ASP A 169 -8.10 5.55 -3.73
N GLN A 170 -9.00 4.89 -2.97
CA GLN A 170 -9.20 5.11 -1.54
C GLN A 170 -8.47 4.04 -0.71
N ASN A 171 -8.43 4.20 0.61
CA ASN A 171 -7.71 3.28 1.49
C ASN A 171 -8.30 1.85 1.43
N PHE A 172 -7.42 0.87 1.28
CA PHE A 172 -7.72 -0.54 1.57
C PHE A 172 -7.13 -0.89 2.92
N VAL A 173 -7.98 -1.11 3.92
CA VAL A 173 -7.58 -1.44 5.28
C VAL A 173 -7.94 -2.88 5.56
N SER A 174 -6.96 -3.69 5.94
CA SER A 174 -7.19 -5.09 6.32
C SER A 174 -6.95 -5.32 7.80
N VAL A 175 -7.80 -6.15 8.41
CA VAL A 175 -7.69 -6.62 9.79
C VAL A 175 -7.85 -8.13 9.77
N ASN A 176 -6.85 -8.86 10.29
CA ASN A 176 -6.99 -10.27 10.56
C ASN A 176 -7.49 -10.41 12.01
N CYS A 177 -8.72 -10.91 12.17
CA CYS A 177 -9.39 -11.00 13.47
C CYS A 177 -8.76 -12.05 14.39
N ALA A 178 -8.10 -13.08 13.85
CA ALA A 178 -7.45 -14.12 14.64
C ALA A 178 -6.04 -13.72 15.13
N ALA A 179 -5.37 -12.82 14.41
CA ALA A 179 -4.01 -12.38 14.74
C ALA A 179 -3.95 -11.36 15.90
N ILE A 180 -5.09 -10.80 16.31
CA ILE A 180 -5.19 -9.76 17.32
C ILE A 180 -5.90 -10.34 18.55
N PRO A 181 -5.33 -10.18 19.76
CA PRO A 181 -6.02 -10.56 20.99
C PRO A 181 -7.41 -9.92 21.09
N GLU A 182 -8.41 -10.69 21.50
CA GLU A 182 -9.83 -10.29 21.55
C GLU A 182 -10.04 -8.95 22.28
N ASN A 183 -9.36 -8.77 23.41
CA ASN A 183 -9.42 -7.55 24.22
C ASN A 183 -8.86 -6.29 23.52
N LEU A 184 -8.04 -6.46 22.48
CA LEU A 184 -7.48 -5.37 21.68
C LEU A 184 -8.20 -5.20 20.34
N LEU A 185 -8.86 -6.24 19.82
CA LEU A 185 -9.52 -6.22 18.52
C LEU A 185 -10.61 -5.13 18.45
N GLU A 186 -11.38 -4.95 19.53
CA GLU A 186 -12.36 -3.86 19.62
C GLU A 186 -11.69 -2.49 19.43
N SER A 187 -10.58 -2.27 20.14
CA SER A 187 -9.85 -1.02 20.13
C SER A 187 -9.16 -0.75 18.79
N GLU A 188 -8.72 -1.79 18.10
CA GLU A 188 -8.19 -1.68 16.74
C GLU A 188 -9.32 -1.32 15.75
N LEU A 189 -10.48 -1.98 15.84
CA LEU A 189 -11.59 -1.73 14.91
C LEU A 189 -12.20 -0.34 15.08
N PHE A 190 -12.54 0.04 16.31
CA PHE A 190 -13.31 1.26 16.59
C PHE A 190 -12.46 2.42 17.13
N GLY A 191 -11.20 2.17 17.46
CA GLY A 191 -10.35 3.17 18.10
C GLY A 191 -10.65 3.31 19.58
N HIS A 192 -9.92 4.21 20.23
CA HIS A 192 -10.15 4.55 21.63
C HIS A 192 -9.66 5.96 21.96
N GLU A 193 -10.32 6.58 22.94
CA GLU A 193 -9.87 7.83 23.54
C GLU A 193 -8.88 7.56 24.67
N LYS A 194 -8.02 8.54 24.96
CA LYS A 194 -7.07 8.47 26.07
C LYS A 194 -7.80 8.23 27.38
N GLY A 195 -7.39 7.20 28.13
CA GLY A 195 -7.97 6.84 29.43
C GLY A 195 -9.24 5.99 29.39
N SER A 196 -9.67 5.52 28.22
CA SER A 196 -10.84 4.64 28.07
C SER A 196 -10.66 3.24 28.70
N PHE A 197 -9.41 2.76 28.85
CA PHE A 197 -9.06 1.54 29.58
C PHE A 197 -7.64 1.62 30.17
N SER A 198 -7.29 0.70 31.07
CA SER A 198 -5.95 0.60 31.67
C SER A 198 -4.88 0.34 30.61
N GLY A 199 -4.06 1.35 30.30
CA GLY A 199 -3.04 1.30 29.25
C GLY A 199 -3.30 2.23 28.05
N ALA A 200 -4.47 2.87 27.97
CA ALA A 200 -4.82 3.85 26.93
C ALA A 200 -4.10 5.20 27.14
N LEU A 201 -2.79 5.25 26.90
CA LEU A 201 -1.94 6.43 27.10
C LEU A 201 -2.20 7.56 26.08
N THR A 202 -2.69 7.20 24.90
CA THR A 202 -2.86 8.09 23.74
C THR A 202 -4.14 7.74 22.99
N LYS A 203 -4.77 8.72 22.33
CA LYS A 203 -5.89 8.45 21.41
C LYS A 203 -5.43 7.60 20.23
N ARG A 204 -6.26 6.66 19.78
CA ARG A 204 -6.01 5.84 18.59
C ARG A 204 -7.22 5.83 17.65
N VAL A 205 -6.96 6.11 16.39
CA VAL A 205 -7.94 6.06 15.30
C VAL A 205 -8.22 4.60 14.92
N GLY A 206 -9.50 4.23 14.87
CA GLY A 206 -9.95 2.88 14.53
C GLY A 206 -9.79 2.53 13.05
N LYS A 207 -9.83 1.23 12.75
CA LYS A 207 -9.75 0.71 11.37
C LYS A 207 -10.97 1.10 10.53
N PHE A 208 -12.15 1.24 11.14
CA PHE A 208 -13.33 1.80 10.46
C PHE A 208 -13.07 3.22 9.96
N GLU A 209 -12.55 4.09 10.83
CA GLU A 209 -12.23 5.48 10.48
C GLU A 209 -11.10 5.57 9.45
N GLN A 210 -10.06 4.72 9.56
CA GLN A 210 -9.00 4.62 8.54
C GLN A 210 -9.52 4.19 7.17
N ALA A 211 -10.55 3.34 7.15
CA ALA A 211 -11.18 2.81 5.95
C ALA A 211 -12.31 3.69 5.41
N ASN A 212 -12.58 4.84 6.04
CA ASN A 212 -13.66 5.72 5.64
C ASN A 212 -13.52 6.14 4.17
N GLY A 213 -14.59 6.01 3.38
CA GLY A 213 -14.59 6.20 1.93
C GLY A 213 -13.89 5.09 1.12
N GLY A 214 -13.17 4.18 1.78
CA GLY A 214 -12.41 3.08 1.21
C GLY A 214 -13.03 1.70 1.48
N THR A 215 -12.19 0.69 1.66
CA THR A 215 -12.58 -0.71 1.88
C THR A 215 -11.96 -1.25 3.16
N LEU A 216 -12.79 -1.83 4.02
CA LEU A 216 -12.36 -2.59 5.19
C LEU A 216 -12.48 -4.09 4.89
N LEU A 217 -11.37 -4.81 4.92
CA LEU A 217 -11.32 -6.28 4.91
C LEU A 217 -11.26 -6.79 6.35
N LEU A 218 -12.22 -7.63 6.71
CA LEU A 218 -12.23 -8.41 7.95
C LEU A 218 -11.89 -9.86 7.61
N ASP A 219 -10.62 -10.23 7.75
CA ASP A 219 -10.15 -11.60 7.51
C ASP A 219 -10.34 -12.44 8.77
N GLU A 220 -10.66 -13.72 8.57
CA GLU A 220 -11.00 -14.66 9.66
C GLU A 220 -12.11 -14.13 10.60
N ILE A 221 -13.13 -13.47 10.02
CA ILE A 221 -14.26 -12.87 10.75
C ILE A 221 -15.02 -13.85 11.67
N SER A 222 -14.89 -15.17 11.43
CA SER A 222 -15.46 -16.21 12.30
C SER A 222 -14.84 -16.25 13.69
N GLU A 223 -13.61 -15.77 13.84
CA GLU A 223 -12.88 -15.74 15.12
C GLU A 223 -13.31 -14.56 16.01
N MET A 224 -14.22 -13.71 15.53
CA MET A 224 -14.77 -12.62 16.33
C MET A 224 -15.77 -13.16 17.35
N ASP A 225 -15.69 -12.70 18.59
CA ASP A 225 -16.63 -13.06 19.65
C ASP A 225 -18.03 -12.43 19.43
N ALA A 226 -19.03 -12.98 20.11
CA ALA A 226 -20.42 -12.55 19.91
C ALA A 226 -20.66 -11.09 20.32
N ALA A 227 -19.94 -10.55 21.31
CA ALA A 227 -20.14 -9.18 21.76
C ALA A 227 -19.59 -8.19 20.71
N LEU A 228 -18.43 -8.47 20.11
CA LEU A 228 -17.88 -7.63 19.05
C LEU A 228 -18.67 -7.76 17.75
N GLN A 229 -19.19 -8.94 17.42
CA GLN A 229 -20.10 -9.12 16.27
C GLN A 229 -21.35 -8.22 16.37
N ALA A 230 -21.91 -8.04 17.57
CA ALA A 230 -23.05 -7.13 17.77
C ALA A 230 -22.68 -5.67 17.49
N LYS A 231 -21.48 -5.22 17.89
CA LYS A 231 -20.98 -3.87 17.59
C LYS A 231 -20.70 -3.69 16.10
N LEU A 232 -20.10 -4.70 15.47
CA LEU A 232 -19.86 -4.73 14.03
C LEU A 232 -21.16 -4.61 13.23
N LEU A 233 -22.18 -5.37 13.62
CA LEU A 233 -23.50 -5.31 12.98
C LEU A 233 -24.06 -3.88 13.01
N ARG A 234 -23.97 -3.21 14.16
CA ARG A 234 -24.42 -1.83 14.31
C ARG A 234 -23.65 -0.87 13.40
N ALA A 235 -22.32 -0.99 13.35
CA ALA A 235 -21.48 -0.17 12.47
C ALA A 235 -21.85 -0.34 10.98
N ILE A 236 -22.08 -1.58 10.53
CA ILE A 236 -22.49 -1.86 9.15
C ILE A 236 -23.87 -1.28 8.83
N GLN A 237 -24.82 -1.36 9.78
CA GLN A 237 -26.18 -0.81 9.61
C GLN A 237 -26.19 0.72 9.54
N GLU A 238 -25.41 1.37 10.39
CA GLU A 238 -25.31 2.83 10.45
C GLU A 238 -24.45 3.42 9.30
N ARG A 239 -23.73 2.56 8.55
CA ARG A 239 -22.79 2.92 7.46
C ARG A 239 -21.71 3.92 7.92
N VAL A 240 -21.21 3.71 9.14
CA VAL A 240 -20.10 4.48 9.73
C VAL A 240 -18.76 4.01 9.14
#